data_AF-A0A1H0EGI8-F1
#
_entry.id   AF-A0A1H0EGI8-F1
#
_cell.length_a   1.000
_cell.length_b   1.000
_cell.length_c   1.000
_cell.angle_alpha   90.00
_cell.angle_beta   90.00
_cell.angle_gamma   90.00
#
_symmetry.space_group_name_H-M   'P 1'
#
loop_
_entity.id
_entity.type
_entity.pdbx_description
1 polymer ?
#
loop_
_entity_poly.entity_id
_entity_poly.type
_entity_poly.pdbx_seq_one_letter_code
_entity_poly.pdbx_strand_id
1 'polypeptide(L)' 'MTFRARYCASCARPVRRGTYLRCVLGCGAALCRKGDRCTQQHTPQCPKAPRTYTDSPGSQP' A
#
# COMPACT_ATOMS: atom_id res chain seq x y z
N MET A 1 -4.73 -16.38 23.79
CA MET A 1 -3.87 -15.56 22.90
C MET A 1 -4.75 -14.87 21.87
N THR A 2 -4.97 -13.55 21.98
CA THR A 2 -5.77 -12.79 21.02
C THR A 2 -4.99 -12.62 19.73
N PHE A 3 -5.30 -13.44 18.71
CA PHE A 3 -4.74 -13.25 17.37
C PHE A 3 -5.29 -11.94 16.79
N ARG A 4 -4.52 -10.85 16.91
CA ARG A 4 -4.82 -9.62 16.17
C ARG A 4 -4.67 -9.90 14.68
N ALA A 5 -5.78 -10.18 14.00
CA ALA A 5 -5.83 -10.25 12.55
C ALA A 5 -5.31 -8.91 12.00
N ARG A 6 -4.31 -8.99 11.12
CA ARG A 6 -3.92 -7.83 10.30
C ARG A 6 -4.92 -7.75 9.14
N TYR A 7 -5.15 -6.57 8.62
CA TYR A 7 -6.02 -6.38 7.46
C TYR A 7 -5.20 -5.84 6.30
N CYS A 8 -5.54 -6.25 5.08
CA CYS A 8 -4.95 -5.72 3.86
C CYS A 8 -5.30 -4.23 3.72
N ALA A 9 -4.31 -3.36 3.59
CA ALA A 9 -4.53 -1.93 3.42
C ALA A 9 -5.22 -1.55 2.09
N SER A 10 -5.22 -2.45 1.11
CA SER A 10 -5.84 -2.22 -0.21
C SER A 10 -7.28 -2.75 -0.30
N CYS A 11 -7.56 -3.94 0.25
CA CYS A 11 -8.87 -4.60 0.07
C CYS A 11 -9.58 -4.94 1.39
N ALA A 12 -9.08 -4.45 2.53
CA ALA A 12 -9.63 -4.66 3.87
C ALA A 12 -9.83 -6.14 4.30
N ARG A 13 -9.26 -7.11 3.56
CA ARG A 13 -9.38 -8.53 3.89
C ARG A 13 -8.50 -8.91 5.08
N PRO A 14 -8.97 -9.77 6.00
CA PRO A 14 -8.15 -10.29 7.08
C PRO A 14 -7.00 -11.14 6.52
N VAL A 15 -5.79 -10.92 7.04
CA VAL A 15 -4.57 -11.61 6.68
C VAL A 15 -3.86 -12.14 7.93
N ARG A 16 -3.29 -13.34 7.83
CA ARG A 16 -2.57 -13.97 8.93
C ARG A 16 -1.11 -13.51 8.96
N ARG A 17 -0.53 -13.44 10.16
CA ARG A 17 0.89 -13.11 10.34
C ARG A 17 1.75 -14.14 9.58
N GLY A 18 2.68 -13.66 8.76
CA GLY A 18 3.52 -14.51 7.89
C GLY A 18 2.94 -14.77 6.48
N THR A 19 1.63 -14.58 6.28
CA THR A 19 0.98 -14.80 4.96
C THR A 19 0.75 -13.51 4.17
N TYR A 20 1.09 -12.35 4.72
CA TYR A 20 0.97 -11.05 4.06
C TYR A 20 2.33 -10.50 3.61
N LEU A 21 2.31 -9.66 2.59
CA LEU A 21 3.44 -8.84 2.14
C LEU A 21 3.41 -7.51 2.88
N ARG A 22 4.58 -6.92 3.14
CA ARG A 22 4.66 -5.53 3.57
C ARG A 22 4.81 -4.65 2.34
N CYS A 23 4.29 -3.43 2.42
CA CYS A 23 4.53 -2.44 1.37
C CYS A 23 6.05 -2.28 1.13
N VAL A 24 6.45 -2.37 -0.15
CA VAL A 24 7.85 -2.26 -0.59
C VAL A 24 8.47 -0.89 -0.29
N LEU A 25 7.64 0.15 -0.17
CA LEU A 25 8.05 1.51 0.19
C LEU A 25 8.27 1.69 1.70
N GLY A 26 8.07 0.65 2.51
CA GLY A 26 8.37 0.69 3.94
C GLY A 26 7.42 1.56 4.77
N CYS A 27 6.16 1.71 4.35
CA CYS A 27 5.13 2.40 5.14
C CYS A 27 4.55 1.55 6.28
N GLY A 28 4.86 0.25 6.31
CA GLY A 28 4.38 -0.70 7.34
C GLY A 28 3.00 -1.30 7.08
N ALA A 29 2.33 -0.93 5.98
CA ALA A 29 1.05 -1.51 5.58
C ALA A 29 1.19 -3.01 5.26
N ALA A 30 0.21 -3.80 5.71
CA ALA A 30 0.08 -5.21 5.36
C ALA A 30 -0.76 -5.35 4.08
N LEU A 31 -0.31 -6.20 3.16
CA LEU A 31 -0.94 -6.44 1.86
C LEU A 31 -1.14 -7.94 1.68
N CYS A 32 -2.34 -8.37 1.28
CA CYS A 32 -2.57 -9.78 0.99
C CYS A 32 -1.79 -10.21 -0.26
N ARG A 33 -1.28 -11.45 -0.29
CA ARG A 33 -0.59 -12.06 -1.45
C ARG A 33 -1.50 -12.36 -2.65
N LYS A 34 -2.70 -11.78 -2.73
CA LYS A 34 -3.69 -12.10 -3.78
C LYS A 34 -3.29 -11.40 -5.09
N GLY A 35 -2.21 -11.90 -5.69
CA GLY A 35 -1.49 -11.26 -6.80
C GLY A 35 -0.86 -9.93 -6.40
N ASP A 36 0.14 -9.49 -7.16
CA ASP A 36 0.74 -8.16 -7.02
C ASP A 36 -0.26 -7.00 -7.15
N ARG A 37 -1.54 -7.29 -7.50
CA ARG A 37 -2.64 -6.33 -7.59
C ARG A 37 -2.79 -5.46 -6.34
N CYS A 38 -2.84 -6.03 -5.13
CA CYS A 38 -3.00 -5.22 -3.92
C CYS A 38 -1.77 -4.37 -3.63
N THR A 39 -0.58 -4.85 -4.00
CA THR A 39 0.66 -4.08 -3.92
C THR A 39 0.62 -2.92 -4.92
N GLN A 40 0.34 -3.18 -6.19
CA GLN A 40 0.26 -2.17 -7.24
C GLN A 40 -0.84 -1.13 -6.99
N GLN A 41 -1.99 -1.52 -6.46
CA GLN A 41 -3.05 -0.57 -6.09
C GLN A 41 -2.66 0.28 -4.87
N HIS A 42 -1.91 -0.29 -3.92
CA HIS A 42 -1.47 0.44 -2.73
C HIS A 42 -0.29 1.37 -3.01
N THR A 43 0.66 0.99 -3.86
CA THR A 43 1.87 1.77 -4.18
C THR A 43 1.59 3.25 -4.50
N PRO A 44 0.67 3.62 -5.41
CA PRO A 44 0.40 5.03 -5.72
C PRO A 44 -0.30 5.79 -4.59
N GLN A 45 -1.00 5.09 -3.69
CA GLN A 45 -1.68 5.67 -2.54
C GLN A 45 -0.81 5.64 -1.27
N CYS A 46 0.39 5.08 -1.35
CA CYS A 46 1.26 4.93 -0.22
C CYS A 46 1.78 6.31 0.21
N PRO A 47 1.71 6.68 1.50
CA PRO A 47 2.19 7.98 1.97
C PRO A 47 3.72 8.13 1.82
N LYS A 48 4.44 7.00 1.70
CA LYS A 48 5.87 6.95 1.39
C LYS A 48 6.17 6.78 -0.10
N ALA A 49 5.15 6.75 -0.95
CA ALA A 49 5.40 6.77 -2.39
C ALA A 49 6.18 8.03 -2.72
N PRO A 50 7.18 7.96 -3.61
CA PRO A 50 7.74 9.17 -4.20
C PRO A 50 6.55 9.88 -4.84
N ARG A 51 6.07 10.95 -4.19
CA ARG A 51 5.09 11.83 -4.78
C ARG A 51 5.84 12.43 -5.95
N THR A 52 5.61 11.91 -7.15
CA THR A 52 6.01 12.60 -8.36
C THR A 52 5.30 13.94 -8.23
N TYR A 53 6.07 14.96 -7.86
CA TYR A 53 5.64 16.33 -7.93
C TYR A 53 5.51 16.55 -9.43
N THR A 54 4.34 16.22 -9.98
CA THR A 54 3.92 16.81 -11.22
C THR A 54 3.75 18.27 -10.85
N ASP A 55 4.85 19.00 -10.96
CA ASP A 55 4.82 20.40 -11.31
C ASP A 55 3.84 20.47 -12.47
N SER A 56 2.60 20.84 -12.18
CA SER A 56 1.72 21.34 -13.21
C SER A 56 2.44 22.59 -13.70
N PRO A 57 2.99 22.65 -14.92
CA PRO A 57 3.44 23.93 -15.43
C PRO A 57 2.17 24.78 -15.47
N GLY A 58 2.08 25.73 -14.53
CA GLY A 58 1.09 26.77 -14.58
C GLY A 58 1.31 27.48 -15.89
N SER A 59 0.50 27.15 -16.88
CA SER A 59 0.32 27.96 -18.07
C SER A 59 -0.06 29.36 -17.60
N GLN A 60 0.80 30.37 -17.79
CA GLN A 60 0.40 31.77 -17.92
C GLN A 60 1.57 32.62 -18.46
N PRO A 61 1.59 32.92 -19.77
CA PRO A 61 1.83 34.26 -20.28
C PRO A 61 0.52 35.05 -20.38
#